data_AF-A0A1Y3W1H9-F1
#
_entry.id   AF-A0A1Y3W1H9-F1
#
_cell.length_a   1.000
_cell.length_b   1.000
_cell.length_c   1.000
_cell.angle_alpha   90.00
_cell.angle_beta   90.00
_cell.angle_gamma   90.00
#
_symmetry.space_group_name_H-M   'P 1'
#
loop_
_entity.id
_entity.type
_entity.pdbx_description
1 polymer ?
#
loop_
_entity_poly.entity_id
_entity_poly.type
_entity_poly.pdbx_seq_one_letter_code
_entity_poly.pdbx_strand_id
1 'polypeptide(L)'
;MKKVIFLLLSMIAMFYACDYAGDIKDYKEDLAEGGPVNTILVSPSAFTLYVDSEFPSMSYVSVPTNTVDSVVVWSSDTPEVLDVDPETGELKWGTVRNCEVVISATSATRKDVKGECRITVRNTIGVYKYLDLRAELGLFVIDRNMGATMVFDKTVTNNMAAGLKGNYYHWGNNTPVANKEFGGDDGRGGYYTYPNGRTLLGGYPEFDPSWNAEGEHFSDWSQGGETPCPGGWRLPTKEECEKIIYMTNVANFNTQQEKTAARALREKLGVAMSGYQRIPGGNWQWQHGMLWTSTWNPETKKVWVLQATNSGDWKDDPWEMKEMELKGIAIAVRCVRDGNVEDVE
;
A
#
# COMPACT_ATOMS: atom_id res chain seq x y z
N MET A 1 -19.55 -16.83 47.45
CA MET A 1 -19.55 -15.67 46.51
C MET A 1 -18.32 -14.76 46.67
N LYS A 2 -17.11 -15.31 46.86
CA LYS A 2 -15.84 -14.54 46.91
C LYS A 2 -14.73 -15.09 46.00
N LYS A 3 -15.02 -16.12 45.19
CA LYS A 3 -14.06 -16.77 44.26
C LYS A 3 -14.20 -16.33 42.79
N VAL A 4 -15.18 -15.49 42.46
CA VAL A 4 -15.45 -15.04 41.08
C VAL A 4 -14.92 -13.62 40.80
N ILE A 5 -14.53 -12.87 41.84
CA ILE A 5 -14.11 -11.47 41.73
C ILE A 5 -12.58 -11.33 41.53
N PHE A 6 -11.79 -12.36 41.79
CA PHE A 6 -10.34 -12.34 41.54
C PHE A 6 -9.94 -12.70 40.09
N LEU A 7 -10.88 -13.24 39.29
CA LEU A 7 -10.65 -13.66 37.90
C LEU A 7 -10.88 -12.53 36.87
N LEU A 8 -11.47 -11.40 37.27
CA LEU A 8 -11.69 -10.25 36.38
C LEU A 8 -10.70 -9.10 36.58
N LEU A 9 -9.97 -9.07 37.70
CA LEU A 9 -9.04 -7.97 38.02
C LEU A 9 -7.61 -8.20 37.50
N SER A 10 -7.24 -9.42 37.07
CA SER A 10 -5.96 -9.67 36.36
C SER A 10 -6.04 -9.50 34.84
N MET A 11 -7.25 -9.53 34.25
CA MET A 11 -7.45 -9.29 32.81
C MET A 11 -7.23 -7.83 32.39
N ILE A 12 -7.21 -6.88 33.33
CA ILE A 12 -7.11 -5.44 33.03
C ILE A 12 -5.67 -4.91 33.20
N ALA A 13 -4.78 -5.61 33.89
CA ALA A 13 -3.41 -5.16 34.13
C ALA A 13 -2.41 -5.53 33.01
N MET A 14 -2.79 -6.37 32.04
CA MET A 14 -1.92 -6.86 30.96
C MET A 14 -2.15 -6.15 29.61
N PHE A 15 -2.89 -5.03 29.62
CA PHE A 15 -3.09 -4.16 28.46
C PHE A 15 -2.19 -2.91 28.48
N TYR A 16 -1.28 -2.80 29.44
CA TYR A 16 -0.31 -1.71 29.51
C TYR A 16 1.12 -2.28 29.57
N ALA A 17 1.85 -2.09 28.47
CA ALA A 17 3.28 -2.28 28.28
C ALA A 17 3.79 -3.74 28.16
N CYS A 18 4.10 -4.15 26.93
CA CYS A 18 5.19 -5.05 26.52
C CYS A 18 5.03 -5.26 25.00
N ASP A 19 5.74 -4.53 24.14
CA ASP A 19 7.11 -4.83 23.72
C ASP A 19 7.51 -6.31 23.79
N TYR A 20 7.83 -6.85 22.61
CA TYR A 20 8.65 -8.05 22.37
C TYR A 20 8.20 -9.37 23.02
N ALA A 21 7.58 -10.26 22.22
CA ALA A 21 7.75 -11.73 22.11
C ALA A 21 8.00 -12.64 23.35
N GLY A 22 8.08 -12.12 24.57
CA GLY A 22 8.58 -12.79 25.76
C GLY A 22 7.49 -13.36 26.67
N ASP A 23 6.29 -12.78 26.66
CA ASP A 23 5.31 -13.03 27.72
C ASP A 23 4.43 -14.29 27.53
N ILE A 24 4.47 -14.95 26.36
CA ILE A 24 3.73 -16.21 26.16
C ILE A 24 4.51 -17.45 26.66
N LYS A 25 5.84 -17.41 26.73
CA LYS A 25 6.64 -18.62 27.01
C LYS A 25 6.49 -19.17 28.43
N ASP A 26 6.00 -18.37 29.38
CA ASP A 26 5.96 -18.71 30.80
C ASP A 26 4.54 -18.89 31.39
N TYR A 27 3.48 -18.79 30.59
CA TYR A 27 2.11 -19.02 31.07
C TYR A 27 1.76 -20.52 31.11
N LYS A 28 1.58 -21.09 32.31
CA LYS A 28 1.12 -22.47 32.51
C LYS A 28 0.02 -22.56 33.56
N GLU A 29 -1.21 -22.76 33.11
CA GLU A 29 -2.26 -23.37 33.92
C GLU A 29 -2.48 -24.78 33.38
N ASP A 30 -1.85 -25.77 34.01
CA ASP A 30 -1.97 -27.19 33.63
C ASP A 30 -3.17 -27.84 34.35
N LEU A 31 -3.96 -28.64 33.62
CA LEU A 31 -4.96 -29.51 34.25
C LEU A 31 -4.30 -30.79 34.77
N ALA A 32 -4.88 -31.43 35.80
CA ALA A 32 -4.28 -32.63 36.41
C ALA A 32 -4.18 -33.85 35.45
N GLU A 33 -5.04 -33.95 34.44
CA GLU A 33 -5.09 -35.11 33.53
C GLU A 33 -5.08 -34.74 32.03
N GLY A 34 -4.79 -33.48 31.69
CA GLY A 34 -5.05 -32.95 30.35
C GLY A 34 -6.56 -32.81 30.09
N GLY A 35 -6.94 -31.96 29.13
CA GLY A 35 -8.35 -31.67 28.86
C GLY A 35 -8.57 -30.91 27.56
N PRO A 36 -9.83 -30.61 27.21
CA PRO A 36 -10.13 -29.85 26.01
C PRO A 36 -9.51 -28.46 26.08
N VAL A 37 -9.08 -27.92 24.95
CA VAL A 37 -8.61 -26.54 24.87
C VAL A 37 -9.77 -25.60 25.21
N ASN A 38 -9.50 -24.62 26.07
CA ASN A 38 -10.47 -23.63 26.51
C ASN A 38 -10.20 -22.26 25.90
N THR A 39 -8.94 -21.91 25.69
CA THR A 39 -8.52 -20.61 25.18
C THR A 39 -7.23 -20.77 24.38
N ILE A 40 -7.04 -19.92 23.37
CA ILE A 40 -5.78 -19.79 22.63
C ILE A 40 -5.31 -18.35 22.81
N LEU A 41 -4.05 -18.20 23.23
CA LEU A 41 -3.36 -16.92 23.33
C LEU A 41 -2.43 -16.79 22.13
N VAL A 42 -2.43 -15.64 21.46
CA VAL A 42 -1.57 -15.33 20.30
C VAL A 42 -0.62 -14.19 20.68
N SER A 43 0.66 -14.32 20.32
CA SER A 43 1.66 -13.25 20.47
C SER A 43 2.38 -12.99 19.14
N PRO A 44 2.53 -11.71 18.76
CA PRO A 44 1.93 -10.53 19.40
C PRO A 44 0.39 -10.53 19.32
N SER A 45 -0.29 -9.87 20.27
CA SER A 45 -1.77 -9.72 20.25
C SER A 45 -2.22 -8.51 19.43
N ALA A 46 -1.34 -7.51 19.26
CA ALA A 46 -1.49 -6.44 18.30
C ALA A 46 -0.15 -5.78 17.97
N PHE A 47 -0.01 -5.26 16.75
CA PHE A 47 1.16 -4.45 16.36
C PHE A 47 0.88 -3.66 15.07
N THR A 48 1.73 -2.67 14.78
CA THR A 48 1.75 -2.00 13.47
C THR A 48 2.77 -2.69 12.57
N LEU A 49 2.32 -3.20 11.43
CA LEU A 49 3.19 -3.79 10.42
C LEU A 49 3.43 -2.81 9.30
N TYR A 50 4.70 -2.62 9.02
CA TYR A 50 5.18 -1.65 8.06
C TYR A 50 5.52 -2.35 6.73
N VAL A 51 5.06 -1.79 5.60
CA VAL A 51 5.31 -2.37 4.27
C VAL A 51 6.82 -2.54 4.03
N ASP A 52 7.19 -3.67 3.42
CA ASP A 52 8.57 -4.11 3.15
C ASP A 52 9.45 -4.30 4.40
N SER A 53 8.86 -4.28 5.60
CA SER A 53 9.56 -4.70 6.82
C SER A 53 9.57 -6.21 6.96
N GLU A 54 10.54 -6.73 7.72
CA GLU A 54 10.54 -8.15 8.10
C GLU A 54 9.28 -8.49 8.90
N PHE A 55 8.71 -9.66 8.62
CA PHE A 55 7.56 -10.14 9.37
C PHE A 55 7.97 -10.52 10.80
N PRO A 56 7.19 -10.14 11.81
CA PRO A 56 7.39 -10.68 13.14
C PRO A 56 7.03 -12.17 13.16
N SER A 57 7.69 -12.92 14.03
CA SER A 57 7.31 -14.31 14.28
C SER A 57 5.99 -14.37 15.06
N MET A 58 5.01 -15.07 14.51
CA MET A 58 3.75 -15.36 15.18
C MET A 58 3.90 -16.60 16.07
N SER A 59 3.31 -16.56 17.26
CA SER A 59 3.29 -17.70 18.18
C SER A 59 1.95 -17.83 18.89
N TYR A 60 1.64 -19.03 19.37
CA TYR A 60 0.43 -19.28 20.13
C TYR A 60 0.66 -20.24 21.30
N VAL A 61 -0.21 -20.16 22.31
CA VAL A 61 -0.31 -21.13 23.40
C VAL A 61 -1.77 -21.52 23.60
N SER A 62 -2.03 -22.82 23.54
CA SER A 62 -3.32 -23.41 23.92
C SER A 62 -3.37 -23.58 25.44
N VAL A 63 -4.46 -23.13 26.04
CA VAL A 63 -4.70 -23.20 27.49
C VAL A 63 -5.85 -24.18 27.76
N PRO A 64 -5.66 -25.19 28.62
CA PRO A 64 -4.42 -25.51 29.38
C PRO A 64 -3.28 -26.03 28.49
N THR A 65 -2.03 -25.82 28.90
CA THR A 65 -0.83 -26.17 28.11
C THR A 65 -0.64 -27.66 27.85
N ASN A 66 -1.24 -28.51 28.69
CA ASN A 66 -1.31 -29.95 28.50
C ASN A 66 -2.61 -30.44 27.85
N THR A 67 -3.24 -29.59 27.03
CA THR A 67 -4.40 -30.00 26.23
C THR A 67 -4.03 -31.11 25.23
N VAL A 68 -4.98 -32.02 24.99
CA VAL A 68 -4.85 -33.06 23.96
C VAL A 68 -5.00 -32.50 22.53
N ASP A 69 -5.56 -31.29 22.41
CA ASP A 69 -5.89 -30.62 21.16
C ASP A 69 -5.09 -29.32 21.01
N SER A 70 -3.77 -29.46 20.86
CA SER A 70 -2.85 -28.31 20.81
C SER A 70 -2.69 -27.70 19.42
N VAL A 71 -3.17 -28.36 18.35
CA VAL A 71 -3.01 -27.88 16.97
C VAL A 71 -4.02 -26.78 16.66
N VAL A 72 -3.53 -25.69 16.06
CA VAL A 72 -4.35 -24.60 15.54
C VAL A 72 -4.24 -24.53 14.02
N VAL A 73 -5.25 -23.94 13.39
CA VAL A 73 -5.25 -23.53 12.00
C VAL A 73 -5.28 -22.02 11.98
N TRP A 74 -4.33 -21.42 11.27
CA TRP A 74 -4.26 -19.97 11.09
C TRP A 74 -5.15 -19.50 9.95
N SER A 75 -5.68 -18.28 10.07
CA SER A 75 -6.45 -17.63 9.02
C SER A 75 -6.40 -16.11 9.15
N SER A 76 -6.39 -15.41 8.02
CA SER A 76 -6.56 -13.95 7.95
C SER A 76 -8.00 -13.61 7.59
N ASP A 77 -8.54 -12.54 8.17
CA ASP A 77 -9.82 -11.96 7.73
C ASP A 77 -9.70 -11.13 6.45
N THR A 78 -8.48 -10.74 6.09
CA THR A 78 -8.14 -9.87 4.95
C THR A 78 -6.94 -10.48 4.19
N PRO A 79 -7.04 -11.74 3.72
CA PRO A 79 -5.92 -12.46 3.10
C PRO A 79 -5.43 -11.81 1.81
N GLU A 80 -6.23 -10.96 1.17
CA GLU A 80 -5.82 -10.20 0.00
C GLU A 80 -4.81 -9.10 0.31
N VAL A 81 -4.68 -8.64 1.57
CA VAL A 81 -3.67 -7.66 2.00
C VAL A 81 -2.49 -8.33 2.71
N LEU A 82 -2.81 -9.18 3.69
CA LEU A 82 -1.83 -9.88 4.50
C LEU A 82 -2.38 -11.28 4.79
N ASP A 83 -1.78 -12.26 4.15
CA ASP A 83 -2.14 -13.66 4.29
C ASP A 83 -1.28 -14.33 5.38
N VAL A 84 -1.73 -15.48 5.85
CA VAL A 84 -1.03 -16.30 6.83
C VAL A 84 -1.10 -17.76 6.41
N ASP A 85 0.05 -18.45 6.40
CA ASP A 85 0.08 -19.88 6.13
C ASP A 85 -0.72 -20.63 7.22
N PRO A 86 -1.70 -21.46 6.83
CA PRO A 86 -2.63 -22.08 7.77
C PRO A 86 -1.98 -23.07 8.73
N GLU A 87 -0.80 -23.61 8.38
CA GLU A 87 -0.08 -24.61 9.17
C GLU A 87 1.07 -23.99 9.97
N THR A 88 1.85 -23.11 9.35
CA THR A 88 3.08 -22.56 9.95
C THR A 88 2.84 -21.25 10.70
N GLY A 89 1.81 -20.49 10.35
CA GLY A 89 1.60 -19.13 10.86
C GLY A 89 2.53 -18.09 10.24
N GLU A 90 3.26 -18.44 9.18
CA GLU A 90 4.11 -17.50 8.44
C GLU A 90 3.27 -16.50 7.67
N LEU A 91 3.61 -15.21 7.79
CA LEU A 91 2.91 -14.13 7.10
C LEU A 91 3.40 -13.97 5.66
N LYS A 92 2.50 -13.56 4.77
CA LYS A 92 2.81 -13.26 3.37
C LYS A 92 2.07 -12.01 2.92
N TRP A 93 2.77 -11.12 2.23
CA TRP A 93 2.17 -9.94 1.63
C TRP A 93 1.27 -10.32 0.45
N GLY A 94 0.08 -9.74 0.44
CA GLY A 94 -0.75 -9.61 -0.74
C GLY A 94 -0.67 -8.20 -1.31
N THR A 95 -1.82 -7.65 -1.67
CA THR A 95 -2.02 -6.28 -2.10
C THR A 95 -1.94 -5.31 -0.92
N VAL A 96 -0.77 -4.70 -0.74
CA VAL A 96 -0.53 -3.91 0.47
C VAL A 96 -1.27 -2.58 0.45
N ARG A 97 -2.09 -2.30 1.46
CA ARG A 97 -2.76 -1.02 1.67
C ARG A 97 -2.79 -0.69 3.16
N ASN A 98 -2.98 0.58 3.49
CA ASN A 98 -3.19 0.96 4.89
C ASN A 98 -4.55 0.42 5.34
N CYS A 99 -4.58 -0.53 6.27
CA CYS A 99 -5.82 -1.09 6.84
C CYS A 99 -5.56 -1.82 8.16
N GLU A 100 -6.64 -2.29 8.79
CA GLU A 100 -6.57 -3.24 9.90
C GLU A 100 -6.80 -4.65 9.36
N VAL A 101 -6.04 -5.62 9.89
CA VAL A 101 -6.14 -7.05 9.57
C VAL A 101 -6.20 -7.84 10.88
N VAL A 102 -7.06 -8.86 10.96
CA VAL A 102 -7.11 -9.78 12.10
C VAL A 102 -6.64 -11.16 11.67
N ILE A 103 -5.53 -11.61 12.26
CA ILE A 103 -5.02 -12.97 12.14
C ILE A 103 -5.56 -13.79 13.30
N SER A 104 -6.22 -14.92 13.00
CA SER A 104 -6.80 -15.82 14.00
C SER A 104 -6.08 -17.17 14.03
N ALA A 105 -5.73 -17.66 15.21
CA ALA A 105 -5.35 -19.05 15.45
C ALA A 105 -6.56 -19.79 16.04
N THR A 106 -7.16 -20.70 15.28
CA THR A 106 -8.37 -21.43 15.69
C THR A 106 -8.04 -22.89 15.99
N SER A 107 -8.55 -23.45 17.08
CA SER A 107 -8.31 -24.88 17.39
C SER A 107 -8.77 -25.78 16.24
N ALA A 108 -7.95 -26.79 15.91
CA ALA A 108 -8.27 -27.75 14.87
C ALA A 108 -9.54 -28.56 15.19
N THR A 109 -9.77 -28.88 16.47
CA THR A 109 -10.89 -29.72 16.95
C THR A 109 -12.06 -28.90 17.49
N ARG A 110 -11.80 -27.74 18.12
CA ARG A 110 -12.80 -26.84 18.69
C ARG A 110 -12.87 -25.52 17.94
N LYS A 111 -13.68 -25.46 16.88
CA LYS A 111 -13.80 -24.28 16.01
C LYS A 111 -14.35 -23.03 16.70
N ASP A 112 -14.94 -23.17 17.88
CA ASP A 112 -15.42 -22.08 18.73
C ASP A 112 -14.30 -21.41 19.56
N VAL A 113 -13.12 -22.04 19.66
CA VAL A 113 -11.98 -21.55 20.45
C VAL A 113 -10.91 -20.98 19.51
N LYS A 114 -10.64 -19.67 19.64
CA LYS A 114 -9.61 -18.97 18.88
C LYS A 114 -8.89 -17.89 19.69
N GLY A 115 -7.66 -17.60 19.28
CA GLY A 115 -6.91 -16.41 19.69
C GLY A 115 -6.68 -15.50 18.48
N GLU A 116 -6.54 -14.20 18.72
CA GLU A 116 -6.47 -13.19 17.65
C GLU A 116 -5.26 -12.27 17.83
N CYS A 117 -4.69 -11.84 16.70
CA CYS A 117 -3.74 -10.74 16.60
C CYS A 117 -4.31 -9.64 15.69
N ARG A 118 -4.36 -8.40 16.18
CA ARG A 118 -4.79 -7.23 15.42
C ARG A 118 -3.61 -6.49 14.82
N ILE A 119 -3.55 -6.41 13.50
CA ILE A 119 -2.42 -5.84 12.78
C ILE A 119 -2.86 -4.58 12.07
N THR A 120 -2.21 -3.46 12.37
CA THR A 120 -2.37 -2.21 11.65
C THR A 120 -1.32 -2.13 10.55
N VAL A 121 -1.69 -2.32 9.29
CA VAL A 121 -0.76 -2.25 8.15
C VAL A 121 -0.52 -0.80 7.74
N ARG A 122 0.73 -0.36 7.60
CA ARG A 122 1.14 1.01 7.26
C ARG A 122 2.31 1.06 6.30
N ASN A 123 2.32 2.04 5.38
CA ASN A 123 3.52 2.36 4.60
C ASN A 123 4.60 3.07 5.46
N THR A 124 5.88 2.77 5.21
CA THR A 124 7.02 3.39 5.93
C THR A 124 7.60 4.57 5.19
N ILE A 125 8.18 5.54 5.93
CA ILE A 125 9.10 6.52 5.33
C ILE A 125 10.53 5.99 5.25
N GLY A 126 10.97 5.08 6.14
CA GLY A 126 12.37 4.65 6.25
C GLY A 126 12.97 4.01 4.98
N VAL A 127 12.14 3.52 4.07
CA VAL A 127 12.54 3.01 2.75
C VAL A 127 12.71 4.13 1.71
N TYR A 128 11.98 5.22 1.87
CA TYR A 128 11.92 6.31 0.91
C TYR A 128 12.77 7.50 1.37
N LYS A 129 13.37 8.19 0.40
CA LYS A 129 13.94 9.52 0.66
C LYS A 129 12.94 10.57 0.23
N TYR A 130 13.20 11.81 0.62
CA TYR A 130 12.44 12.94 0.14
C TYR A 130 13.32 13.95 -0.60
N LEU A 131 12.69 14.59 -1.57
CA LEU A 131 13.17 15.75 -2.28
C LEU A 131 12.70 16.99 -1.51
N ASP A 132 13.63 17.80 -1.04
CA ASP A 132 13.31 19.14 -0.55
C ASP A 132 13.07 20.05 -1.75
N LEU A 133 11.79 20.38 -2.00
CA LEU A 133 11.33 21.27 -3.06
C LEU A 133 10.59 22.47 -2.46
N ARG A 134 10.96 22.89 -1.24
CA ARG A 134 10.27 23.98 -0.55
C ARG A 134 10.46 25.32 -1.25
N ALA A 135 11.65 25.56 -1.80
CA ALA A 135 11.96 26.80 -2.51
C ALA A 135 11.12 26.97 -3.79
N GLU A 136 10.87 25.88 -4.51
CA GLU A 136 10.18 25.90 -5.80
C GLU A 136 8.67 25.68 -5.65
N LEU A 137 8.27 24.75 -4.78
CA LEU A 137 6.92 24.25 -4.68
C LEU A 137 6.28 24.48 -3.30
N GLY A 138 7.07 24.67 -2.25
CA GLY A 138 6.59 24.69 -0.86
C GLY A 138 6.34 23.30 -0.29
N LEU A 139 6.92 22.26 -0.91
CA LEU A 139 6.64 20.86 -0.61
C LEU A 139 7.91 20.05 -0.38
N PHE A 140 7.80 19.05 0.47
CA PHE A 140 8.62 17.84 0.37
C PHE A 140 7.91 16.84 -0.53
N VAL A 141 8.65 16.10 -1.34
CA VAL A 141 8.10 15.08 -2.25
C VAL A 141 8.89 13.78 -2.09
N ILE A 142 8.23 12.63 -1.98
CA ILE A 142 8.91 11.34 -1.92
C ILE A 142 9.71 11.11 -3.22
N ASP A 143 10.93 10.59 -3.11
CA ASP A 143 11.92 10.47 -4.18
C ASP A 143 11.56 9.48 -5.30
N ARG A 144 10.47 8.72 -5.17
CA ARG A 144 9.99 7.74 -6.17
C ARG A 144 8.50 7.44 -5.97
N ASN A 145 7.92 6.66 -6.85
CA ASN A 145 6.54 6.19 -6.69
C ASN A 145 6.42 5.22 -5.50
N MET A 146 5.30 5.21 -4.80
CA MET A 146 5.02 4.27 -3.72
C MET A 146 5.09 2.83 -4.27
N GLY A 147 5.84 1.95 -3.61
CA GLY A 147 6.13 0.58 -4.03
C GLY A 147 7.28 0.44 -5.03
N ALA A 148 7.92 1.53 -5.46
CA ALA A 148 9.07 1.46 -6.35
C ALA A 148 10.33 1.11 -5.57
N THR A 149 11.08 0.09 -6.03
CA THR A 149 12.34 -0.33 -5.40
C THR A 149 13.53 0.51 -5.84
N MET A 150 13.37 1.34 -6.87
CA MET A 150 14.42 2.18 -7.45
C MET A 150 13.98 3.65 -7.57
N VAL A 151 14.93 4.57 -7.38
CA VAL A 151 14.76 5.99 -7.74
C VAL A 151 14.78 6.10 -9.26
N PHE A 152 14.01 7.06 -9.79
CA PHE A 152 14.16 7.44 -11.19
C PHE A 152 15.59 7.89 -11.48
N ASP A 153 16.22 7.25 -12.47
CA ASP A 153 17.52 7.61 -12.99
C ASP A 153 17.41 7.82 -14.50
N LYS A 154 17.76 9.04 -14.94
CA LYS A 154 17.71 9.45 -16.34
C LYS A 154 18.63 8.65 -17.26
N THR A 155 19.59 7.90 -16.70
CA THR A 155 20.49 7.01 -17.45
C THR A 155 19.88 5.64 -17.70
N VAL A 156 18.75 5.30 -17.04
CA VAL A 156 18.05 4.05 -17.26
C VAL A 156 17.43 4.06 -18.66
N THR A 157 17.95 3.21 -19.53
CA THR A 157 17.53 3.07 -20.93
C THR A 157 16.09 2.58 -21.07
N ASN A 158 15.58 1.88 -20.05
CA ASN A 158 14.20 1.44 -19.95
C ASN A 158 13.53 2.02 -18.69
N ASN A 159 12.95 3.21 -18.82
CA ASN A 159 12.16 3.86 -17.77
C ASN A 159 10.87 3.09 -17.39
N MET A 160 10.62 1.91 -17.98
CA MET A 160 9.57 0.95 -17.65
C MET A 160 10.10 -0.26 -16.85
N ALA A 161 11.32 -0.23 -16.34
CA ALA A 161 11.82 -1.28 -15.45
C ALA A 161 10.85 -1.46 -14.26
N ALA A 162 10.56 -2.71 -13.86
CA ALA A 162 9.59 -3.00 -12.80
C ALA A 162 9.90 -2.25 -11.50
N GLY A 163 11.19 -2.10 -11.15
CA GLY A 163 11.61 -1.36 -9.96
C GLY A 163 11.34 0.14 -9.97
N LEU A 164 11.07 0.76 -11.13
CA LEU A 164 10.79 2.19 -11.27
C LEU A 164 9.29 2.54 -11.21
N LYS A 165 8.41 1.61 -11.60
CA LYS A 165 6.96 1.85 -11.71
C LYS A 165 6.34 2.10 -10.35
N GLY A 166 6.76 1.30 -9.38
CA GLY A 166 6.07 1.15 -8.12
C GLY A 166 4.73 0.44 -8.26
N ASN A 167 3.93 0.58 -7.23
CA ASN A 167 2.61 0.01 -7.13
C ASN A 167 1.58 0.82 -7.92
N TYR A 168 0.52 0.15 -8.30
CA TYR A 168 -0.60 0.76 -9.01
C TYR A 168 -1.78 0.90 -8.09
N TYR A 169 -2.39 2.08 -8.04
CA TYR A 169 -3.46 2.34 -7.10
C TYR A 169 -4.77 2.73 -7.78
N HIS A 170 -5.88 2.35 -7.15
CA HIS A 170 -7.24 2.62 -7.61
C HIS A 170 -8.26 2.61 -6.47
N TRP A 171 -8.83 3.77 -6.15
CA TRP A 171 -9.88 3.92 -5.14
C TRP A 171 -9.59 3.20 -3.82
N GLY A 172 -8.46 3.47 -3.17
CA GLY A 172 -8.07 2.79 -1.92
C GLY A 172 -7.41 1.43 -2.09
N ASN A 173 -7.45 0.87 -3.29
CA ASN A 173 -6.84 -0.41 -3.58
C ASN A 173 -5.49 -0.24 -4.25
N ASN A 174 -4.65 -1.26 -4.11
CA ASN A 174 -3.32 -1.35 -4.69
C ASN A 174 -3.30 -2.56 -5.65
N THR A 175 -2.39 -2.61 -6.61
CA THR A 175 -1.90 -3.85 -7.20
C THR A 175 -0.38 -3.81 -7.14
N PRO A 176 0.29 -4.72 -6.39
CA PRO A 176 1.75 -4.75 -6.30
C PRO A 176 2.37 -5.14 -7.64
N VAL A 177 2.92 -4.17 -8.37
CA VAL A 177 3.56 -4.39 -9.68
C VAL A 177 5.02 -4.82 -9.52
N ALA A 178 5.55 -4.90 -8.29
CA ALA A 178 6.91 -5.38 -8.02
C ALA A 178 7.11 -6.87 -8.34
N ASN A 179 6.07 -7.56 -8.80
CA ASN A 179 6.14 -8.91 -9.32
C ASN A 179 6.82 -8.92 -10.71
N LYS A 180 7.98 -9.61 -10.79
CA LYS A 180 8.73 -9.88 -12.04
C LYS A 180 8.05 -10.88 -12.99
N GLU A 181 6.93 -11.48 -12.60
CA GLU A 181 6.27 -12.59 -13.28
C GLU A 181 5.06 -12.16 -14.15
N PHE A 182 4.46 -11.00 -13.91
CA PHE A 182 3.20 -10.60 -14.56
C PHE A 182 3.33 -9.56 -15.66
N GLY A 183 4.56 -9.24 -16.03
CA GLY A 183 4.91 -8.79 -17.36
C GLY A 183 6.14 -9.56 -17.77
N GLY A 184 5.98 -10.57 -18.64
CA GLY A 184 7.13 -11.21 -19.25
C GLY A 184 8.09 -10.17 -19.81
N ASP A 185 9.34 -10.56 -20.05
CA ASP A 185 10.41 -9.69 -20.55
C ASP A 185 10.08 -8.93 -21.87
N ASP A 186 8.90 -9.18 -22.45
CA ASP A 186 8.32 -8.52 -23.63
C ASP A 186 7.33 -7.37 -23.33
N GLY A 187 7.01 -7.09 -22.06
CA GLY A 187 6.13 -5.98 -21.65
C GLY A 187 4.64 -6.19 -21.90
N ARG A 188 4.17 -7.40 -22.23
CA ARG A 188 2.78 -7.61 -22.66
C ARG A 188 1.76 -7.91 -21.57
N GLY A 189 2.20 -8.10 -20.33
CA GLY A 189 1.32 -8.36 -19.19
C GLY A 189 0.58 -9.72 -19.25
N GLY A 190 0.09 -10.23 -18.12
CA GLY A 190 -0.73 -11.46 -18.07
C GLY A 190 -2.09 -11.33 -18.77
N TYR A 191 -2.88 -12.42 -18.79
CA TYR A 191 -4.26 -12.41 -19.30
C TYR A 191 -5.27 -12.39 -18.15
N TYR A 192 -6.29 -11.53 -18.21
CA TYR A 192 -7.45 -11.58 -17.31
C TYR A 192 -8.71 -11.98 -18.07
N THR A 193 -9.44 -12.99 -17.58
CA THR A 193 -10.71 -13.43 -18.17
C THR A 193 -11.87 -13.04 -17.25
N TYR A 194 -12.75 -12.18 -17.75
CA TYR A 194 -13.97 -11.78 -17.07
C TYR A 194 -14.94 -12.95 -16.84
N PRO A 195 -15.86 -12.85 -15.86
CA PRO A 195 -16.93 -13.84 -15.66
C PRO A 195 -17.83 -14.07 -16.88
N ASN A 196 -17.89 -13.10 -17.80
CA ASN A 196 -18.60 -13.20 -19.08
C ASN A 196 -17.78 -13.86 -20.20
N GLY A 197 -16.61 -14.43 -19.89
CA GLY A 197 -15.74 -15.15 -20.82
C GLY A 197 -14.82 -14.28 -21.68
N ARG A 198 -14.82 -12.95 -21.51
CA ARG A 198 -13.94 -12.06 -22.27
C ARG A 198 -12.53 -12.07 -21.68
N THR A 199 -11.50 -12.32 -22.49
CA THR A 199 -10.09 -12.23 -22.07
C THR A 199 -9.47 -10.90 -22.51
N LEU A 200 -8.70 -10.27 -21.62
CA LEU A 200 -7.87 -9.11 -21.92
C LEU A 200 -6.40 -9.53 -22.02
N LEU A 201 -5.71 -9.05 -23.06
CA LEU A 201 -4.25 -9.01 -23.06
C LEU A 201 -3.77 -7.93 -22.08
N GLY A 202 -2.80 -8.25 -21.24
CA GLY A 202 -2.22 -7.35 -20.25
C GLY A 202 -3.06 -7.11 -19.00
N GLY A 203 -4.06 -7.95 -18.74
CA GLY A 203 -4.89 -7.84 -17.54
C GLY A 203 -4.09 -8.19 -16.29
N TYR A 204 -4.15 -7.32 -15.28
CA TYR A 204 -3.71 -7.65 -13.92
C TYR A 204 -4.77 -8.56 -13.30
N PRO A 205 -4.46 -9.81 -12.93
CA PRO A 205 -5.46 -10.73 -12.39
C PRO A 205 -6.06 -10.27 -11.06
N GLU A 206 -5.38 -9.37 -10.35
CA GLU A 206 -5.82 -8.74 -9.10
C GLU A 206 -6.75 -7.53 -9.32
N PHE A 207 -6.97 -7.11 -10.57
CA PHE A 207 -7.90 -6.05 -10.91
C PHE A 207 -9.34 -6.50 -10.65
N ASP A 208 -10.08 -5.71 -9.87
CA ASP A 208 -11.54 -5.85 -9.75
C ASP A 208 -12.24 -4.69 -10.47
N PRO A 209 -13.08 -4.96 -11.49
CA PRO A 209 -13.92 -3.95 -12.13
C PRO A 209 -14.91 -3.24 -11.19
N SER A 210 -15.13 -3.78 -9.98
CA SER A 210 -15.96 -3.20 -8.93
C SER A 210 -15.28 -2.04 -8.19
N TRP A 211 -13.97 -1.86 -8.33
CA TRP A 211 -13.23 -0.74 -7.71
C TRP A 211 -13.57 0.56 -8.43
N ASN A 212 -14.55 1.31 -7.92
CA ASN A 212 -15.00 2.57 -8.48
C ASN A 212 -15.48 3.53 -7.38
N ALA A 213 -15.70 4.80 -7.72
CA ALA A 213 -16.12 5.85 -6.77
C ALA A 213 -17.48 5.61 -6.08
N GLU A 214 -18.26 4.66 -6.58
CA GLU A 214 -19.61 4.36 -6.13
C GLU A 214 -19.71 2.93 -5.57
N GLY A 215 -18.59 2.19 -5.54
CA GLY A 215 -18.51 0.82 -5.07
C GLY A 215 -18.17 0.72 -3.58
N GLU A 216 -18.39 -0.46 -3.01
CA GLU A 216 -18.12 -0.76 -1.60
C GLU A 216 -16.63 -0.63 -1.23
N HIS A 217 -15.74 -0.64 -2.22
CA HIS A 217 -14.30 -0.52 -2.06
C HIS A 217 -13.77 0.90 -2.23
N PHE A 218 -14.64 1.91 -2.35
CA PHE A 218 -14.23 3.30 -2.46
C PHE A 218 -13.52 3.78 -1.18
N SER A 219 -12.40 4.48 -1.38
CA SER A 219 -11.70 5.21 -0.34
C SER A 219 -11.57 6.68 -0.76
N ASP A 220 -11.95 7.56 0.16
CA ASP A 220 -11.85 9.00 -0.04
C ASP A 220 -10.45 9.48 0.36
N TRP A 221 -9.54 9.51 -0.61
CA TRP A 221 -8.16 9.93 -0.40
C TRP A 221 -7.98 11.43 -0.08
N SER A 222 -9.07 12.21 -0.04
CA SER A 222 -9.03 13.54 0.59
C SER A 222 -8.91 13.44 2.12
N GLN A 223 -9.31 12.32 2.71
CA GLN A 223 -9.14 12.00 4.13
C GLN A 223 -7.77 11.34 4.31
N GLY A 224 -6.77 12.09 4.80
CA GLY A 224 -5.36 11.69 4.80
C GLY A 224 -5.00 10.32 5.42
N GLY A 225 -5.90 9.70 6.19
CA GLY A 225 -5.72 8.38 6.79
C GLY A 225 -5.92 7.20 5.84
N GLU A 226 -6.55 7.39 4.68
CA GLU A 226 -6.88 6.31 3.74
C GLU A 226 -5.99 6.28 2.49
N THR A 227 -4.99 7.17 2.44
CA THR A 227 -4.06 7.24 1.31
C THR A 227 -2.99 6.16 1.41
N PRO A 228 -2.37 5.73 0.30
CA PRO A 228 -1.22 4.82 0.33
C PRO A 228 0.09 5.51 0.75
N CYS A 229 0.03 6.74 1.25
CA CYS A 229 1.20 7.47 1.72
C CYS A 229 1.60 7.04 3.14
N PRO A 230 2.90 7.16 3.50
CA PRO A 230 3.35 6.98 4.88
C PRO A 230 2.70 8.00 5.82
N GLY A 231 2.68 7.71 7.13
CA GLY A 231 2.15 8.64 8.13
C GLY A 231 2.81 10.02 8.05
N GLY A 232 2.01 11.08 8.06
CA GLY A 232 2.48 12.47 7.89
C GLY A 232 2.71 12.88 6.42
N TRP A 233 2.50 11.99 5.46
CA TRP A 233 2.53 12.25 4.02
C TRP A 233 1.14 12.08 3.43
N ARG A 234 0.89 12.76 2.30
CA ARG A 234 -0.39 12.72 1.59
C ARG A 234 -0.19 12.72 0.09
N LEU A 235 -1.25 12.43 -0.65
CA LEU A 235 -1.29 12.71 -2.08
C LEU A 235 -1.21 14.22 -2.34
N PRO A 236 -0.59 14.66 -3.46
CA PRO A 236 -0.64 16.05 -3.87
C PRO A 236 -2.06 16.44 -4.26
N THR A 237 -2.43 17.71 -4.07
CA THR A 237 -3.68 18.24 -4.61
C THR A 237 -3.56 18.53 -6.10
N LYS A 238 -4.70 18.78 -6.76
CA LYS A 238 -4.72 19.27 -8.13
C LYS A 238 -3.90 20.56 -8.28
N GLU A 239 -4.07 21.52 -7.39
CA GLU A 239 -3.40 22.83 -7.45
C GLU A 239 -1.88 22.68 -7.32
N GLU A 240 -1.43 21.76 -6.48
CA GLU A 240 0.00 21.43 -6.33
C GLU A 240 0.56 20.80 -7.61
N CYS A 241 -0.18 19.88 -8.22
CA CYS A 241 0.19 19.29 -9.51
C CYS A 241 0.19 20.32 -10.65
N GLU A 242 -0.76 21.25 -10.69
CA GLU A 242 -0.77 22.36 -11.65
C GLU A 242 0.45 23.28 -11.47
N LYS A 243 0.84 23.55 -10.22
CA LYS A 243 2.07 24.29 -9.92
C LYS A 243 3.31 23.53 -10.39
N ILE A 244 3.38 22.22 -10.17
CA ILE A 244 4.46 21.36 -10.69
C ILE A 244 4.55 21.47 -12.21
N ILE A 245 3.42 21.34 -12.92
CA ILE A 245 3.36 21.45 -14.38
C ILE A 245 3.87 22.82 -14.83
N TYR A 246 3.41 23.89 -14.20
CA TYR A 246 3.83 25.24 -14.53
C TYR A 246 5.35 25.43 -14.36
N MET A 247 5.88 25.03 -13.20
CA MET A 247 7.28 25.24 -12.82
C MET A 247 8.26 24.36 -13.59
N THR A 248 7.79 23.25 -14.17
CA THR A 248 8.62 22.32 -14.97
C THR A 248 8.55 22.57 -16.47
N ASN A 249 7.62 23.41 -16.93
CA ASN A 249 7.46 23.73 -18.35
C ASN A 249 8.34 24.93 -18.77
N VAL A 250 9.40 24.65 -19.52
CA VAL A 250 10.36 25.65 -19.99
C VAL A 250 9.73 26.75 -20.86
N ALA A 251 8.59 26.47 -21.52
CA ALA A 251 7.91 27.44 -22.37
C ALA A 251 7.26 28.58 -21.58
N ASN A 252 7.07 28.41 -20.27
CA ASN A 252 6.51 29.43 -19.39
C ASN A 252 7.53 30.53 -19.02
N PHE A 253 8.80 30.34 -19.33
CA PHE A 253 9.88 31.21 -18.87
C PHE A 253 10.62 31.88 -20.02
N ASN A 254 11.09 33.11 -19.78
CA ASN A 254 11.72 33.93 -20.82
C ASN A 254 13.26 33.90 -20.72
N THR A 255 13.80 33.82 -19.49
CA THR A 255 15.25 33.87 -19.29
C THR A 255 15.89 32.48 -19.37
N GLN A 256 17.17 32.43 -19.77
CA GLN A 256 17.92 31.17 -19.80
C GLN A 256 18.09 30.56 -18.41
N GLN A 257 18.19 31.41 -17.38
CA GLN A 257 18.31 30.98 -15.98
C GLN A 257 17.05 30.25 -15.52
N GLU A 258 15.87 30.83 -15.73
CA GLU A 258 14.58 30.20 -15.37
C GLU A 258 14.35 28.91 -16.14
N LYS A 259 14.64 28.89 -17.46
CA LYS A 259 14.55 27.66 -18.27
C LYS A 259 15.47 26.57 -17.74
N THR A 260 16.67 26.92 -17.28
CA THR A 260 17.60 25.97 -16.67
C THR A 260 17.06 25.45 -15.33
N ALA A 261 16.46 26.31 -14.51
CA ALA A 261 15.83 25.92 -13.26
C ALA A 261 14.61 24.99 -13.48
N ALA A 262 13.76 25.28 -14.47
CA ALA A 262 12.62 24.43 -14.82
C ALA A 262 13.06 23.01 -15.24
N ARG A 263 14.13 22.90 -16.06
CA ARG A 263 14.73 21.61 -16.42
C ARG A 263 15.31 20.88 -15.21
N ALA A 264 16.01 21.60 -14.34
CA ALA A 264 16.59 21.02 -13.12
C ALA A 264 15.49 20.51 -12.16
N LEU A 265 14.39 21.25 -11.99
CA LEU A 265 13.25 20.81 -11.19
C LEU A 265 12.60 19.55 -11.78
N ARG A 266 12.41 19.50 -13.10
CA ARG A 266 11.88 18.33 -13.80
C ARG A 266 12.76 17.11 -13.61
N GLU A 267 14.08 17.25 -13.76
CA GLU A 267 15.05 16.20 -13.52
C GLU A 267 15.04 15.73 -12.06
N LYS A 268 14.98 16.67 -11.11
CA LYS A 268 14.95 16.39 -9.67
C LYS A 268 13.68 15.64 -9.26
N LEU A 269 12.52 16.02 -9.81
CA LEU A 269 11.27 15.31 -9.60
C LEU A 269 11.33 13.89 -10.16
N GLY A 270 11.86 13.69 -11.37
CA GLY A 270 12.11 12.36 -11.92
C GLY A 270 10.87 11.46 -11.92
N VAL A 271 9.90 11.72 -12.79
CA VAL A 271 8.67 10.94 -12.87
C VAL A 271 8.88 9.76 -13.84
N ALA A 272 8.99 8.55 -13.28
CA ALA A 272 9.12 7.32 -14.05
C ALA A 272 7.87 7.05 -14.89
N MET A 273 8.03 6.39 -16.04
CA MET A 273 6.87 5.98 -16.82
C MET A 273 6.16 4.82 -16.13
N SER A 274 4.87 5.01 -15.94
CA SER A 274 3.91 4.00 -15.53
C SER A 274 3.06 3.61 -16.74
N GLY A 275 2.55 2.39 -16.75
CA GLY A 275 1.54 2.00 -17.73
C GLY A 275 0.17 2.55 -17.34
N TYR A 276 -0.64 2.91 -18.34
CA TYR A 276 -2.08 3.13 -18.23
C TYR A 276 -2.81 2.12 -19.14
N GLN A 277 -3.86 1.49 -18.62
CA GLN A 277 -4.70 0.56 -19.40
C GLN A 277 -6.18 0.92 -19.31
N ARG A 278 -6.81 1.11 -20.47
CA ARG A 278 -8.26 1.32 -20.60
C ARG A 278 -8.98 -0.01 -20.78
N ILE A 279 -10.16 -0.21 -20.17
CA ILE A 279 -11.04 -1.35 -20.48
C ILE A 279 -12.53 -0.92 -20.48
N PRO A 280 -13.43 -1.38 -21.41
CA PRO A 280 -13.27 -2.39 -22.47
C PRO A 280 -13.46 -1.89 -23.92
N GLY A 281 -12.58 -2.33 -24.85
CA GLY A 281 -12.74 -2.19 -26.32
C GLY A 281 -11.51 -1.68 -27.10
N GLY A 282 -10.44 -1.28 -26.41
CA GLY A 282 -9.22 -0.78 -27.07
C GLY A 282 -7.96 -1.46 -26.57
N ASN A 283 -7.03 -1.75 -27.49
CA ASN A 283 -5.68 -2.25 -27.22
C ASN A 283 -4.70 -1.07 -27.13
N TRP A 284 -4.76 -0.27 -26.06
CA TRP A 284 -3.79 0.81 -25.88
C TRP A 284 -3.23 0.80 -24.46
N GLN A 285 -2.00 0.29 -24.34
CA GLN A 285 -1.12 0.60 -23.21
C GLN A 285 -0.51 1.97 -23.50
N TRP A 286 -0.89 2.99 -22.74
CA TRP A 286 -0.21 4.28 -22.81
C TRP A 286 0.89 4.29 -21.76
N GLN A 287 2.11 4.65 -22.15
CA GLN A 287 3.25 4.72 -21.25
C GLN A 287 3.49 6.19 -20.90
N HIS A 288 3.01 6.60 -19.72
CA HIS A 288 3.18 7.95 -19.21
C HIS A 288 3.58 7.89 -17.74
N GLY A 289 4.38 8.84 -17.29
CA GLY A 289 4.43 9.08 -15.85
C GLY A 289 3.07 9.61 -15.41
N MET A 290 2.40 8.95 -14.48
CA MET A 290 1.12 9.41 -13.98
C MET A 290 1.16 9.49 -12.47
N LEU A 291 0.78 10.63 -11.92
CA LEU A 291 0.69 10.85 -10.48
C LEU A 291 -0.76 11.12 -10.10
N TRP A 292 -1.26 10.29 -9.19
CA TRP A 292 -2.53 10.53 -8.52
C TRP A 292 -2.54 11.82 -7.73
N THR A 293 -3.70 12.49 -7.71
CA THR A 293 -3.99 13.57 -6.78
C THR A 293 -5.05 13.15 -5.76
N SER A 294 -5.10 13.85 -4.63
CA SER A 294 -6.20 13.75 -3.65
C SER A 294 -7.49 14.43 -4.14
N THR A 295 -7.45 15.10 -5.30
CA THR A 295 -8.59 15.87 -5.83
C THR A 295 -9.36 15.03 -6.84
N TRP A 296 -10.61 14.74 -6.51
CA TRP A 296 -11.54 14.09 -7.44
C TRP A 296 -12.73 15.00 -7.73
N ASN A 297 -13.34 14.81 -8.89
CA ASN A 297 -14.50 15.54 -9.33
C ASN A 297 -15.77 14.75 -8.96
N PRO A 298 -16.58 15.23 -7.99
CA PRO A 298 -17.77 14.53 -7.54
C PRO A 298 -18.91 14.52 -8.57
N GLU A 299 -18.90 15.43 -9.54
CA GLU A 299 -19.93 15.52 -10.58
C GLU A 299 -19.66 14.50 -11.70
N THR A 300 -18.42 14.48 -12.20
CA THR A 300 -18.04 13.57 -13.30
C THR A 300 -17.69 12.17 -12.80
N LYS A 301 -17.52 12.02 -11.48
CA LYS A 301 -16.93 10.82 -10.86
C LYS A 301 -15.62 10.51 -11.57
N LYS A 302 -14.68 11.43 -11.56
CA LYS A 302 -13.35 11.26 -12.16
C LYS A 302 -12.27 11.80 -11.26
N VAL A 303 -11.04 11.37 -11.50
CA VAL A 303 -9.89 11.77 -10.68
C VAL A 303 -8.96 12.64 -11.49
N TRP A 304 -8.38 13.64 -10.84
CA TRP A 304 -7.35 14.45 -11.45
C TRP A 304 -6.01 13.77 -11.32
N VAL A 305 -5.27 13.70 -12.42
CA VAL A 305 -3.93 13.14 -12.46
C VAL A 305 -3.00 14.05 -13.23
N LEU A 306 -1.77 14.16 -12.74
CA LEU A 306 -0.69 14.74 -13.52
C LEU A 306 -0.18 13.67 -14.49
N GLN A 307 -0.26 13.95 -15.78
CA GLN A 307 0.30 13.12 -16.84
C GLN A 307 1.61 13.75 -17.32
N ALA A 308 2.71 13.04 -17.06
CA ALA A 308 4.03 13.31 -17.58
C ALA A 308 4.25 12.52 -18.87
N THR A 309 4.10 13.20 -20.00
CA THR A 309 4.41 12.63 -21.32
C THR A 309 5.92 12.55 -21.52
N ASN A 310 6.38 11.39 -21.98
CA ASN A 310 7.79 11.09 -22.26
C ASN A 310 7.89 10.49 -23.68
N SER A 311 7.74 11.32 -24.72
CA SER A 311 7.70 10.87 -26.13
C SER A 311 9.07 10.63 -26.78
N GLY A 312 10.15 10.60 -25.99
CA GLY A 312 11.53 10.37 -26.45
C GLY A 312 12.44 11.57 -26.25
N ASP A 313 11.93 12.80 -26.38
CA ASP A 313 12.64 14.03 -26.01
C ASP A 313 12.20 14.50 -24.61
N TRP A 314 12.70 13.79 -23.60
CA TRP A 314 12.42 13.94 -22.16
C TRP A 314 12.46 15.36 -21.57
N LYS A 315 13.04 16.31 -22.31
CA LYS A 315 13.42 17.64 -21.82
C LYS A 315 12.34 18.70 -21.97
N ASP A 316 11.43 18.57 -22.93
CA ASP A 316 10.54 19.67 -23.34
C ASP A 316 9.06 19.28 -23.52
N ASP A 317 8.69 18.01 -23.38
CA ASP A 317 7.29 17.59 -23.47
C ASP A 317 6.46 18.18 -22.31
N PRO A 318 5.37 18.90 -22.62
CA PRO A 318 4.53 19.49 -21.60
C PRO A 318 3.86 18.38 -20.78
N TRP A 319 3.92 18.53 -19.46
CA TRP A 319 3.07 17.78 -18.56
C TRP A 319 1.69 18.42 -18.55
N GLU A 320 0.65 17.64 -18.27
CA GLU A 320 -0.71 18.13 -18.28
C GLU A 320 -1.54 17.53 -17.16
N MET A 321 -2.55 18.28 -16.73
CA MET A 321 -3.60 17.73 -15.88
C MET A 321 -4.63 17.01 -16.75
N LYS A 322 -4.91 15.76 -16.40
CA LYS A 322 -6.01 15.00 -17.00
C LYS A 322 -7.05 14.66 -15.97
N GLU A 323 -8.29 14.68 -16.42
CA GLU A 323 -9.41 14.08 -15.72
C GLU A 323 -9.63 12.68 -16.29
N MET A 324 -9.37 11.64 -15.49
CA MET A 324 -9.35 10.25 -15.95
C MET A 324 -10.61 9.48 -15.51
N GLU A 325 -11.17 8.71 -16.43
CA GLU A 325 -12.30 7.81 -16.16
C GLU A 325 -11.90 6.65 -15.24
N LEU A 326 -12.77 6.37 -14.27
CA LEU A 326 -12.59 5.42 -13.17
C LEU A 326 -12.73 3.94 -13.56
N LYS A 327 -12.62 3.64 -14.85
CA LYS A 327 -12.70 2.27 -15.37
C LYS A 327 -11.37 1.80 -15.98
N GLY A 328 -10.42 2.72 -16.20
CA GLY A 328 -9.03 2.41 -16.50
C GLY A 328 -8.22 2.46 -15.20
N ILE A 329 -7.69 1.32 -14.77
CA ILE A 329 -6.98 1.21 -13.49
C ILE A 329 -5.47 1.34 -13.72
N ALA A 330 -4.78 1.68 -12.62
CA ALA A 330 -3.35 1.50 -12.36
C ALA A 330 -2.44 2.73 -12.52
N ILE A 331 -2.69 3.77 -11.73
CA ILE A 331 -1.83 4.98 -11.71
C ILE A 331 -0.94 4.94 -10.47
N ALA A 332 0.32 5.36 -10.64
CA ALA A 332 1.27 5.40 -9.55
C ALA A 332 0.94 6.55 -8.57
N VAL A 333 1.34 6.36 -7.32
CA VAL A 333 1.22 7.39 -6.28
C VAL A 333 2.60 7.91 -5.93
N ARG A 334 2.71 9.23 -5.79
CA ARG A 334 3.89 9.86 -5.19
C ARG A 334 3.43 10.87 -4.16
N CYS A 335 3.92 10.71 -2.94
CA CYS A 335 3.41 11.46 -1.81
C CYS A 335 4.18 12.75 -1.59
N VAL A 336 3.48 13.72 -1.01
CA VAL A 336 4.00 15.03 -0.63
C VAL A 336 3.72 15.31 0.84
N ARG A 337 4.48 16.24 1.41
CA ARG A 337 4.27 16.80 2.74
C ARG A 337 4.51 18.30 2.67
N ASP A 338 3.73 19.07 3.42
CA ASP A 338 3.89 20.52 3.46
C ASP A 338 5.28 20.92 3.97
N GLY A 339 5.90 21.88 3.30
CA GLY A 339 7.24 22.36 3.61
C GLY A 339 7.37 23.14 4.93
N ASN A 340 6.24 23.53 5.50
CA ASN A 340 6.14 24.36 6.70
C ASN A 340 5.91 23.55 7.99
N VAL A 341 5.82 22.22 7.88
CA VAL A 341 5.70 21.34 9.04
C VAL A 341 7.12 21.03 9.53
N GLU A 342 7.45 21.43 10.75
CA GLU A 342 8.74 21.12 11.37
C GLU A 342 8.95 19.60 11.37
N ASP A 343 10.18 19.17 11.09
CA ASP A 343 10.55 17.76 11.15
C ASP A 343 10.35 17.28 12.60
N VAL A 344 9.39 16.37 12.81
CA VAL A 344 9.35 15.58 14.04
C VAL A 344 10.49 14.58 13.91
N GLU A 345 11.60 14.88 14.58
CA GLU A 345 12.78 14.00 14.71
C GLU A 345 12.43 12.58 15.17
#